data_AF-A0A661ZWB9-F1
#
_entry.id   AF-A0A661ZWB9-F1
#
_cell.length_a   1.000
_cell.length_b   1.000
_cell.length_c   1.000
_cell.angle_alpha   90.00
_cell.angle_beta   90.00
_cell.angle_gamma   90.00
#
_symmetry.space_group_name_H-M   'P 1'
#
loop_
_entity.id
_entity.type
_entity.pdbx_description
1 polymer ?
#
loop_
_entity_poly.entity_id
_entity_poly.type
_entity_poly.pdbx_seq_one_letter_code
_entity_poly.pdbx_strand_id
1 'polypeptide(L)' 'MILLQLGMTYLPFMNIVFETEALGLRAWLVIVSSGFVLFGLVELDKSIKRWKEDRVLE' A
#
# COMPACT_ATOMS: atom_id res chain seq x y z
N MET A 1 14.38 5.92 2.28
CA MET A 1 13.07 6.28 2.87
C MET A 1 12.58 5.26 3.88
N ILE A 2 12.60 3.95 3.59
CA ILE A 2 12.11 2.91 4.52
C ILE A 2 12.79 2.95 5.90
N LEU A 3 14.10 3.19 5.99
CA LEU A 3 14.81 3.27 7.28
C LEU A 3 14.29 4.40 8.18
N LEU A 4 14.02 5.58 7.61
CA LEU A 4 13.43 6.70 8.36
C LEU A 4 11.99 6.38 8.80
N GLN A 5 11.24 5.68 7.96
CA GLN A 5 9.86 5.30 8.23
C GLN A 5 9.77 4.28 9.37
N LEU A 6 10.64 3.27 9.36
CA LEU A 6 10.80 2.33 10.47
C LEU A 6 11.28 3.03 11.74
N GLY A 7 12.20 3.99 11.59
CA GLY A 7 12.68 4.81 12.69
C GLY A 7 11.55 5.57 13.39
N MET A 8 10.69 6.25 12.62
CA MET A 8 9.53 6.94 13.19
C MET A 8 8.51 6.00 13.85
N THR A 9 8.32 4.79 13.30
CA THR A 9 7.29 3.85 13.77
C THR A 9 7.71 3.06 15.03
N TYR A 10 9.01 2.88 15.25
CA TYR A 10 9.52 1.98 16.29
C TYR A 10 10.47 2.64 17.29
N LEU A 11 11.02 3.84 17.05
CA LEU A 11 11.76 4.53 18.10
C LEU A 11 10.78 5.06 19.16
N PRO A 12 10.95 4.69 20.45
CA PRO A 12 10.05 5.13 21.51
C PRO A 12 10.03 6.65 21.69
N PHE A 13 11.14 7.34 21.41
CA PHE A 13 11.19 8.81 21.39
C PHE A 13 10.26 9.41 20.32
N MET A 14 10.20 8.80 19.13
CA MET A 14 9.34 9.26 18.04
C MET A 14 7.87 9.01 18.36
N ASN A 15 7.55 7.86 18.95
CA ASN A 15 6.20 7.55 19.44
C ASN A 15 5.70 8.57 20.47
N ILE A 16 6.57 9.02 21.38
CA ILE A 16 6.22 10.01 22.40
C ILE A 16 6.08 11.41 21.79
N VAL A 17 7.03 11.85 20.95
CA VAL A 17 7.03 13.21 20.37
C VAL A 17 5.86 13.44 19.41
N PHE A 18 5.46 12.39 18.69
CA PHE A 18 4.38 12.46 17.70
C PHE A 18 3.05 11.87 18.17
N GLU A 19 2.94 11.47 19.44
CA GLU A 19 1.77 10.76 20.02
C GLU A 19 1.31 9.59 19.13
N THR A 20 2.27 8.82 18.62
CA THR A 20 2.02 7.66 17.77
C THR A 20 2.31 6.36 18.52
N GLU A 21 1.63 5.28 18.16
CA GLU A 21 1.91 3.95 18.70
C GLU A 21 2.66 3.08 17.69
N ALA A 22 3.45 2.15 18.22
CA ALA A 22 4.15 1.18 17.38
C ALA A 22 3.15 0.36 16.57
N LEU A 23 3.40 0.26 15.27
CA LEU A 23 2.47 -0.40 14.36
C LEU A 23 2.41 -1.90 14.64
N GLY A 24 1.26 -2.34 15.16
CA GLY A 24 0.99 -3.75 15.42
C GLY A 24 0.83 -4.58 14.15
N LEU A 25 1.03 -5.90 14.26
CA LEU A 25 0.90 -6.86 13.15
C LEU A 25 -0.44 -6.79 12.40
N ARG A 26 -1.53 -6.48 13.11
CA ARG A 26 -2.86 -6.32 12.49
C ARG A 26 -2.91 -5.12 11.54
N ALA A 27 -2.35 -3.98 11.95
CA ALA A 27 -2.34 -2.79 11.12
C ALA A 27 -1.42 -2.95 9.90
N TRP A 28 -0.30 -3.65 10.06
CA TRP A 28 0.54 -4.08 8.94
C TRP A 28 -0.24 -4.89 7.90
N LEU A 29 -1.03 -5.87 8.34
CA LEU A 29 -1.86 -6.67 7.43
C LEU A 29 -2.90 -5.82 6.71
N VAL A 30 -3.54 -4.87 7.41
CA VAL A 30 -4.51 -3.96 6.78
C VAL A 30 -3.84 -3.11 5.70
N ILE A 31 -2.67 -2.51 5.97
CA ILE A 31 -1.95 -1.67 5.01
C ILE A 31 -1.53 -2.48 3.77
N VAL A 32 -0.94 -3.66 3.97
CA VAL A 32 -0.49 -4.51 2.85
C VAL A 32 -1.68 -5.00 2.03
N SER A 33 -2.75 -5.47 2.68
CA SER A 33 -3.94 -5.97 2.00
C SER A 33 -4.66 -4.87 1.20
N SER A 34 -4.80 -3.67 1.76
CA SER A 34 -5.42 -2.55 1.06
C SER A 34 -4.59 -2.10 -0.16
N GLY A 35 -3.27 -2.04 -0.05
CA GLY A 35 -2.38 -1.80 -1.19
C GLY A 35 -2.53 -2.86 -2.29
N PHE A 36 -2.60 -4.13 -1.89
CA PHE A 36 -2.79 -5.25 -2.83
C PHE A 36 -4.14 -5.18 -3.56
N VAL A 37 -5.23 -4.87 -2.84
CA VAL A 37 -6.58 -4.72 -3.42
C VAL A 37 -6.60 -3.57 -4.44
N LEU A 38 -6.04 -2.41 -4.08
CA LEU A 38 -5.98 -1.26 -4.98
C LEU A 38 -5.15 -1.57 -6.23
N PHE A 39 -3.99 -2.20 -6.06
CA PHE A 39 -3.16 -2.61 -7.19
C PHE A 39 -3.88 -3.58 -8.12
N GLY A 40 -4.54 -4.60 -7.55
CA GLY A 40 -5.34 -5.55 -8.32
C GLY A 40 -6.46 -4.88 -9.10
N LEU A 41 -7.17 -3.92 -8.48
CA LEU A 41 -8.22 -3.15 -9.15
C LEU A 41 -7.68 -2.37 -10.37
N VAL A 42 -6.54 -1.70 -10.20
CA VAL A 42 -5.91 -0.92 -11.28
C VAL A 42 -5.41 -1.83 -12.40
N GLU A 43 -4.83 -2.99 -12.06
CA GLU A 43 -4.32 -3.93 -13.05
C GLU A 43 -5.47 -4.59 -13.85
N LEU A 44 -6.61 -4.83 -13.21
CA LEU A 44 -7.82 -5.27 -13.89
C LEU A 44 -8.33 -4.18 -14.85
N ASP A 45 -8.38 -2.92 -14.43
CA ASP A 45 -8.80 -1.81 -15.30
C ASP A 45 -7.88 -1.67 -16.53
N LYS A 46 -6.56 -1.77 -16.33
CA LYS A 46 -5.58 -1.79 -17.42
C LYS A 46 -5.79 -2.99 -18.35
N SER A 47 -6.01 -4.16 -17.79
CA SER A 47 -6.23 -5.38 -18.56
C SER A 47 -7.49 -5.25 -19.42
N ILE A 48 -8.59 -4.77 -18.86
CA ILE A 48 -9.85 -4.55 -19.59
C ILE A 48 -9.66 -3.56 -20.74
N LYS A 49 -8.89 -2.48 -20.52
CA LYS A 49 -8.58 -1.51 -21.57
C LYS A 49 -7.77 -2.13 -22.71
N ARG A 50 -6.70 -2.88 -22.39
CA ARG A 50 -5.89 -3.61 -23.39
C ARG A 50 -6.73 -4.57 -24.22
N TRP A 51 -7.57 -5.37 -23.57
CA TRP A 51 -8.48 -6.30 -24.25
C TRP A 51 -9.47 -5.61 -25.20
N LYS A 52 -9.92 -4.40 -24.88
CA LYS A 52 -10.80 -3.61 -25.77
C LYS A 52 -10.04 -3.02 -26.96
N GLU A 53 -8.81 -2.57 -26.74
CA GLU A 53 -7.97 -1.98 -27.78
C GLU A 53 -7.58 -3.03 -28.84
N ASP A 54 -7.22 -4.24 -28.41
CA ASP A 54 -6.91 -5.36 -29.30
C ASP A 54 -8.14 -5.76 -30.15
N ARG A 55 -9.35 -5.70 -29.57
CA ARG A 55 -10.62 -6.02 -30.25
C ARG A 55 -11.11 -4.98 -31.25
N VAL A 56 -10.54 -3.78 -31.27
CA VAL A 56 -10.91 -2.70 -32.21
C VAL A 56 -10.03 -2.71 -33.46
N LEU A 57 -8.88 -3.40 -33.43
CA LEU A 57 -7.94 -3.52 -34.54
C LEU A 57 -8.16 -4.76 -35.44
N GLU A 58 -9.08 -5.66 -35.05
CA GLU A 58 -9.60 -6.77 -35.88
C GLU A 58 -10.85 -6.37 -36.67
#